data_AF-A0A527A2R3-F1
#
_entry.id   AF-A0A527A2R3-F1
#
_cell.length_a   1.000
_cell.length_b   1.000
_cell.length_c   1.000
_cell.angle_alpha   90.00
_cell.angle_beta   90.00
_cell.angle_gamma   90.00
#
_symmetry.space_group_name_H-M   'P 1'
#
loop_
_entity.id
_entity.type
_entity.pdbx_description
1 polymer ?
#
loop_
_entity_poly.entity_id
_entity_poly.type
_entity_poly.pdbx_seq_one_letter_code
_entity_poly.pdbx_strand_id
1 'polypeptide(L)'
;IVARLNYDCQAISVAQEYAGTGVGLDASKLKDAFAAKKAEGKEVKAAMTFPGGTHDLWLRYWLAAGGIDPNKDVSTIVVPPPQMVANMKVGNMDVFCVGEPWNEQLVHQGVGFTAATTGE
;
A
#
# COMPACT_ATOMS: atom_id res chain seq x y z
N ILE A 1 20.09 17.59 -12.16
CA ILE A 1 19.37 16.40 -12.68
C ILE A 1 19.87 16.17 -14.10
N VAL A 2 20.40 14.98 -14.42
CA VAL A 2 20.92 14.67 -15.77
C VAL A 2 19.85 14.10 -16.70
N ALA A 3 18.85 13.39 -16.18
CA ALA A 3 17.63 12.99 -16.88
C ALA A 3 16.56 12.52 -15.87
N ARG A 4 15.30 12.39 -16.32
CA ARG A 4 14.21 11.70 -15.62
C ARG A 4 13.72 10.56 -16.50
N LEU A 5 13.76 9.32 -16.01
CA LEU A 5 13.45 8.13 -16.80
C LEU A 5 11.96 7.91 -17.01
N ASN A 6 11.16 8.11 -15.95
CA ASN A 6 9.71 7.97 -15.96
C ASN A 6 9.08 8.90 -14.90
N TYR A 7 7.76 9.08 -14.96
CA TYR A 7 6.95 9.83 -13.99
C TYR A 7 5.99 8.91 -13.24
N ASP A 8 5.22 8.09 -13.98
CA ASP A 8 4.10 7.32 -13.43
C ASP A 8 4.38 5.81 -13.38
N CYS A 9 3.32 4.99 -13.46
CA CYS A 9 3.33 3.52 -13.44
C CYS A 9 3.74 2.90 -12.10
N GLN A 10 3.56 3.66 -11.02
CA GLN A 10 3.61 3.15 -9.65
C GLN A 10 2.19 3.16 -9.11
N ALA A 11 1.89 2.27 -8.17
CA ALA A 11 0.57 2.23 -7.58
C ALA A 11 0.61 1.80 -6.12
N ILE A 12 -0.49 2.07 -5.44
CA ILE A 12 -0.77 1.65 -4.08
C ILE A 12 -1.88 0.62 -4.16
N SER A 13 -1.59 -0.57 -3.66
CA SER A 13 -2.53 -1.69 -3.67
C SER A 13 -2.83 -2.17 -2.26
N VAL A 14 -4.06 -2.62 -2.07
CA VAL A 14 -4.67 -2.94 -0.77
C VAL A 14 -5.19 -4.38 -0.80
N ALA A 15 -5.08 -5.08 0.33
CA ALA A 15 -5.58 -6.45 0.47
C ALA A 15 -7.10 -6.54 0.25
N GLN A 16 -7.56 -7.64 -0.33
CA GLN A 16 -8.95 -7.83 -0.74
C GLN A 16 -9.96 -7.69 0.41
N GLU A 17 -9.54 -7.98 1.65
CA GLU A 17 -10.39 -7.86 2.84
C GLU A 17 -10.89 -6.42 3.08
N TYR A 18 -10.17 -5.40 2.59
CA TYR A 18 -10.54 -4.00 2.74
C TYR A 18 -11.40 -3.47 1.59
N ALA A 19 -11.76 -4.29 0.59
CA ALA A 19 -12.55 -3.83 -0.56
C ALA A 19 -13.91 -3.24 -0.14
N GLY A 20 -14.53 -3.77 0.92
CA GLY A 20 -15.79 -3.27 1.46
C GLY A 20 -15.72 -1.86 2.06
N THR A 21 -14.52 -1.33 2.34
CA THR A 21 -14.36 0.05 2.84
C THR A 21 -14.60 1.10 1.74
N GLY A 22 -14.52 0.69 0.47
CA GLY A 22 -14.57 1.61 -0.68
C GLY A 22 -13.33 2.51 -0.78
N VAL A 23 -12.20 2.11 -0.18
CA VAL A 23 -10.94 2.85 -0.30
C VAL A 23 -10.49 2.95 -1.76
N GLY A 24 -10.03 4.13 -2.14
CA GLY A 24 -9.39 4.44 -3.41
C GLY A 24 -8.32 5.50 -3.19
N LEU A 25 -8.40 6.61 -3.93
CA LEU A 25 -7.52 7.79 -3.72
C LEU A 25 -7.59 8.33 -2.28
N ASP A 26 -8.77 8.31 -1.66
CA ASP A 26 -8.97 8.71 -0.26
C ASP A 26 -8.68 7.55 0.70
N ALA A 27 -7.48 7.56 1.30
CA ALA A 27 -7.08 6.56 2.29
C ALA A 27 -7.84 6.65 3.61
N SER A 28 -8.61 7.71 3.88
CA SER A 28 -9.32 7.87 5.16
C SER A 28 -10.34 6.74 5.40
N LYS A 29 -10.79 6.08 4.33
CA LYS A 29 -11.72 4.94 4.37
C LYS A 29 -11.13 3.71 5.08
N LEU A 30 -9.80 3.65 5.24
CA LEU A 30 -9.12 2.55 5.95
C LEU A 30 -8.99 2.78 7.45
N LYS A 31 -9.26 3.99 7.96
CA LYS A 31 -9.01 4.34 9.37
C LYS A 31 -9.67 3.40 10.36
N ASP A 32 -10.98 3.20 10.21
CA ASP A 32 -11.76 2.40 11.16
C ASP A 32 -11.33 0.92 11.10
N ALA A 33 -11.06 0.41 9.90
CA ALA A 33 -10.59 -0.96 9.70
C ALA A 33 -9.21 -1.18 10.33
N PHE A 34 -8.28 -0.24 10.14
CA PHE A 34 -6.95 -0.28 10.73
C PHE A 34 -6.98 -0.13 12.25
N ALA A 35 -7.83 0.75 12.77
CA ALA A 35 -8.03 0.91 14.21
C ALA A 35 -8.61 -0.36 14.84
N ALA A 36 -9.58 -1.01 14.20
CA ALA A 36 -10.14 -2.28 14.64
C ALA A 36 -9.07 -3.39 14.67
N LYS A 37 -8.29 -3.54 13.59
CA LYS A 37 -7.19 -4.52 13.52
C LYS A 37 -6.15 -4.29 14.63
N LYS A 38 -5.83 -3.02 14.91
CA LYS A 38 -4.94 -2.63 16.00
C LYS A 38 -5.52 -2.93 17.39
N ALA A 39 -6.83 -2.73 17.58
CA ALA A 39 -7.53 -3.06 18.82
C ALA A 39 -7.55 -4.57 19.10
N GLU A 40 -7.50 -5.41 18.05
CA GLU A 40 -7.29 -6.86 18.17
C GLU A 40 -5.84 -7.25 18.51
N GLY A 41 -4.94 -6.28 18.69
CA GLY A 41 -3.53 -6.52 18.97
C GLY A 41 -2.72 -6.92 17.73
N LYS A 42 -3.30 -6.80 16.52
CA LYS A 42 -2.58 -7.05 15.26
C LYS A 42 -2.00 -5.76 14.72
N GLU A 43 -0.85 -5.88 14.07
CA GLU A 43 -0.22 -4.76 13.39
C GLU A 43 -0.78 -4.62 11.97
N VAL A 44 -1.05 -3.38 11.55
CA VAL A 44 -1.34 -3.08 10.15
C VAL A 44 -0.01 -2.85 9.44
N LYS A 45 0.29 -3.57 8.37
CA LYS A 45 1.60 -3.50 7.70
C LYS A 45 1.48 -2.89 6.31
N ALA A 46 2.21 -1.80 6.09
CA ALA A 46 2.27 -1.06 4.85
C ALA A 46 3.66 -1.23 4.22
N ALA A 47 3.75 -1.95 3.11
CA ALA A 47 5.02 -2.35 2.52
C ALA A 47 5.50 -1.40 1.42
N MET A 48 6.81 -1.14 1.40
CA MET A 48 7.49 -0.39 0.35
C MET A 48 8.84 -1.06 0.05
N THR A 49 9.56 -0.56 -0.95
CA THR A 49 10.76 -1.27 -1.45
C THR A 49 12.07 -0.78 -0.83
N PHE A 50 12.12 0.45 -0.30
CA PHE A 50 13.31 1.04 0.30
C PHE A 50 12.95 2.26 1.18
N PRO A 51 13.47 2.37 2.42
CA PRO A 51 13.21 3.52 3.30
C PRO A 51 13.68 4.84 2.70
N GLY A 52 12.79 5.84 2.62
CA GLY A 52 13.05 7.12 1.97
C GLY A 52 13.08 7.07 0.44
N GLY A 53 12.84 5.90 -0.17
CA GLY A 53 12.67 5.76 -1.61
C GLY A 53 11.32 6.30 -2.10
N THR A 54 11.12 6.33 -3.42
CA THR A 54 9.89 6.86 -4.04
C THR A 54 8.63 6.16 -3.53
N HIS A 55 8.61 4.82 -3.50
CA HIS A 55 7.44 4.06 -3.03
C HIS A 55 7.12 4.32 -1.55
N ASP A 56 8.13 4.54 -0.71
CA ASP A 56 7.92 4.91 0.70
C ASP A 56 7.26 6.29 0.80
N LEU A 57 7.74 7.27 0.01
CA LEU A 57 7.16 8.61 -0.02
C LEU A 57 5.72 8.60 -0.53
N TRP A 58 5.42 7.90 -1.63
CA TRP A 58 4.06 7.79 -2.16
C TRP A 58 3.10 7.15 -1.17
N LEU A 59 3.51 6.04 -0.55
CA LEU A 59 2.72 5.32 0.44
C LEU A 59 2.43 6.18 1.67
N ARG A 60 3.47 6.81 2.22
CA ARG A 60 3.35 7.71 3.38
C ARG A 60 2.46 8.89 3.09
N TYR A 61 2.60 9.50 1.91
CA TYR A 61 1.78 10.64 1.51
C TYR A 61 0.30 10.27 1.43
N TRP A 62 -0.02 9.18 0.74
CA TRP A 62 -1.39 8.69 0.60
C TRP A 62 -2.03 8.34 1.96
N LEU A 63 -1.31 7.62 2.83
CA LEU A 63 -1.78 7.33 4.20
C LEU A 63 -2.01 8.60 5.01
N ALA A 64 -1.02 9.51 5.04
CA ALA A 64 -1.09 10.74 5.82
C ALA A 64 -2.19 11.68 5.33
N ALA A 65 -2.46 11.74 4.02
CA ALA A 65 -3.56 12.49 3.44
C ALA A 65 -4.93 11.97 3.91
N GLY A 66 -5.08 10.65 4.09
CA GLY A 66 -6.24 10.05 4.76
C GLY A 66 -6.25 10.23 6.29
N GLY A 67 -5.22 10.88 6.84
CA GLY A 67 -4.99 11.09 8.27
C GLY A 67 -4.60 9.84 9.05
N ILE A 68 -4.05 8.83 8.37
CA ILE A 68 -3.42 7.65 8.98
C ILE A 68 -1.94 7.98 9.15
N ASP A 69 -1.45 8.06 10.39
CA ASP A 69 -0.05 8.40 10.68
C ASP A 69 0.86 7.22 10.31
N PRO A 70 1.70 7.34 9.27
CA PRO A 70 2.55 6.24 8.81
C PRO A 70 3.63 5.82 9.81
N ASN A 71 3.81 6.57 10.91
CA ASN A 71 4.77 6.25 11.98
C ASN A 71 4.11 5.74 13.26
N LYS A 72 2.77 5.76 13.36
CA LYS A 72 2.05 5.37 14.59
C LYS A 72 0.91 4.41 14.35
N ASP A 73 0.18 4.59 13.25
CA ASP A 73 -1.03 3.82 12.96
C ASP A 73 -0.71 2.56 12.16
N VAL A 74 0.43 2.54 11.45
CA VAL A 74 0.87 1.39 10.66
C VAL A 74 2.36 1.05 10.84
N SER A 75 2.64 -0.19 10.52
CA SER A 75 3.86 -0.91 10.20
C SER A 75 4.55 -0.58 8.88
N THR A 76 5.41 0.44 8.72
CA THR A 76 6.12 0.57 7.42
C THR A 76 7.23 -0.47 7.30
N ILE A 77 7.09 -1.43 6.39
CA ILE A 77 8.04 -2.55 6.21
C ILE A 77 8.67 -2.55 4.82
N VAL A 78 9.87 -3.14 4.71
CA VAL A 78 10.57 -3.29 3.45
C VAL A 78 10.30 -4.67 2.88
N VAL A 79 9.79 -4.73 1.65
CA VAL A 79 9.59 -5.99 0.92
C VAL A 79 10.09 -5.84 -0.53
N PRO A 80 10.86 -6.81 -1.06
CA PRO A 80 11.26 -6.81 -2.46
C PRO A 80 10.04 -6.85 -3.41
N PRO A 81 10.04 -6.11 -4.52
CA PRO A 81 8.91 -6.07 -5.46
C PRO A 81 8.33 -7.45 -5.85
N PRO A 82 9.15 -8.46 -6.22
CA PRO A 82 8.63 -9.78 -6.62
C PRO A 82 7.92 -10.56 -5.50
N GLN A 83 8.09 -10.12 -4.25
CA GLN A 83 7.53 -10.78 -3.08
C GLN A 83 6.27 -10.10 -2.54
N MET A 84 5.86 -8.94 -3.09
CA MET A 84 4.71 -8.16 -2.60
C MET A 84 3.41 -8.98 -2.62
N VAL A 85 3.04 -9.51 -3.79
CA VAL A 85 1.80 -10.29 -3.98
C VAL A 85 1.78 -11.54 -3.10
N ALA A 86 2.90 -12.27 -3.04
CA ALA A 86 3.00 -13.48 -2.23
C ALA A 86 2.87 -13.19 -0.73
N ASN A 87 3.48 -12.11 -0.23
CA ASN A 87 3.36 -11.71 1.17
C ASN A 87 1.94 -11.24 1.52
N MET A 88 1.29 -10.46 0.64
CA MET A 88 -0.11 -10.06 0.86
C MET A 88 -1.04 -11.27 0.88
N LYS A 89 -0.83 -12.25 -0.02
CA LYS A 89 -1.63 -13.48 -0.09
C LYS A 89 -1.63 -14.30 1.19
N VAL A 90 -0.52 -14.29 1.94
CA VAL A 90 -0.41 -15.00 3.22
C VAL A 90 -0.75 -14.11 4.43
N GLY A 91 -1.26 -12.89 4.21
CA GLY A 91 -1.67 -11.97 5.27
C GLY A 91 -0.53 -11.27 6.00
N ASN A 92 0.68 -11.23 5.41
CA ASN A 92 1.84 -10.56 6.02
C ASN A 92 1.87 -9.05 5.79
N MET A 93 0.99 -8.50 4.94
CA MET A 93 0.84 -7.07 4.69
C MET A 93 -0.58 -6.72 4.27
N ASP A 94 -0.97 -5.47 4.51
CA ASP A 94 -2.30 -4.92 4.27
C ASP A 94 -2.35 -4.01 3.04
N VAL A 95 -1.26 -3.28 2.82
CA VAL A 95 -1.09 -2.33 1.72
C VAL A 95 0.34 -2.42 1.24
N PHE A 96 0.59 -2.23 -0.05
CA PHE A 96 1.93 -1.95 -0.55
C PHE A 96 1.96 -0.86 -1.62
N CYS A 97 3.11 -0.23 -1.80
CA CYS A 97 3.40 0.63 -2.93
C CYS A 97 4.57 0.08 -3.75
N VAL A 98 4.37 -0.05 -5.07
CA VAL A 98 5.38 -0.57 -5.99
C VAL A 98 5.03 -0.21 -7.45
N GLY A 99 6.04 -0.16 -8.31
CA GLY A 99 5.89 -0.12 -9.77
C GLY A 99 5.30 -1.38 -10.38
N GLU A 100 4.76 -1.28 -11.60
CA GLU A 100 4.33 -2.46 -12.38
C GLU A 100 5.42 -3.53 -12.52
N PRO A 101 5.07 -4.83 -12.70
CA PRO A 101 3.73 -5.38 -12.98
C PRO A 101 2.97 -5.91 -11.75
N TRP A 102 3.46 -5.62 -10.53
CA TRP A 102 3.00 -6.34 -9.33
C TRP A 102 1.57 -5.98 -8.90
N ASN A 103 1.10 -4.78 -9.25
CA ASN A 103 -0.27 -4.33 -8.96
C ASN A 103 -1.27 -5.07 -9.86
N GLU A 104 -0.99 -5.15 -11.16
CA GLU A 104 -1.81 -5.94 -12.09
C GLU A 104 -1.79 -7.44 -11.71
N GLN A 105 -0.63 -7.96 -11.34
CA GLN A 105 -0.52 -9.35 -10.85
C GLN A 105 -1.39 -9.58 -9.60
N LEU A 106 -1.41 -8.64 -8.65
CA LEU A 106 -2.24 -8.74 -7.45
C LEU A 106 -3.74 -8.86 -7.80
N VAL A 107 -4.21 -7.97 -8.67
CA VAL A 107 -5.60 -7.90 -9.13
C VAL A 107 -5.97 -9.19 -9.87
N HIS A 108 -5.14 -9.63 -10.81
CA HIS A 108 -5.41 -10.84 -11.59
C HIS A 108 -5.44 -12.10 -10.71
N GLN A 109 -4.64 -12.15 -9.65
CA GLN A 109 -4.66 -13.26 -8.69
C GLN A 109 -5.80 -13.15 -7.65
N GLY A 110 -6.59 -12.08 -7.65
CA GLY A 110 -7.70 -11.85 -6.71
C GLY A 110 -7.24 -11.70 -5.26
N VAL A 111 -5.97 -11.35 -5.03
CA VAL A 111 -5.38 -11.22 -3.68
C VAL A 111 -5.69 -9.84 -3.08
N GLY A 112 -5.93 -8.85 -3.93
CA GLY A 112 -6.27 -7.50 -3.54
C GLY A 112 -6.60 -6.65 -4.76
N PHE A 113 -6.62 -5.34 -4.56
CA PHE A 113 -6.99 -4.37 -5.59
C PHE A 113 -6.08 -3.15 -5.53
N THR A 114 -5.99 -2.43 -6.64
CA THR A 114 -5.25 -1.17 -6.72
C THR A 114 -6.16 -0.02 -6.26
N ALA A 115 -5.74 0.68 -5.20
CA ALA A 115 -6.50 1.80 -4.64
C ALA A 115 -6.23 3.12 -5.37
N ALA A 116 -4.99 3.33 -5.79
CA ALA A 116 -4.58 4.52 -6.55
C ALA A 116 -3.33 4.22 -7.38
N THR A 117 -3.23 4.85 -8.54
CA THR A 117 -1.99 4.93 -9.32
C THR A 117 -1.34 6.30 -9.10
N THR A 118 0.00 6.39 -9.18
CA THR A 118 0.69 7.66 -8.94
C THR A 118 0.57 8.67 -10.10
N GLY A 119 -0.15 8.31 -11.16
CA GLY A 119 -0.45 9.20 -12.29
C GLY A 119 -1.84 9.84 -12.24
N GLU A 120 -2.65 9.51 -11.22
CA GLU A 120 -3.95 10.15 -10.92
C GLU A 120 -3.77 11.39 -10.03
#